data_AF-A0A8S3PX03-F1
#
_entry.id   AF-A0A8S3PX03-F1
#
_cell.length_a   1.000
_cell.length_b   1.000
_cell.length_c   1.000
_cell.angle_alpha   90.00
_cell.angle_beta   90.00
_cell.angle_gamma   90.00
#
_symmetry.space_group_name_H-M   'P 1'
#
loop_
_entity.id
_entity.type
_entity.pdbx_description
1 polymer ?
#
loop_
_entity_poly.entity_id
_entity_poly.type
_entity_poly.pdbx_seq_one_letter_code
_entity_poly.pdbx_strand_id
1 'polypeptide(L)'
;MQANSECEISMSCADAVEKPLVKYLNTVCDDEIVGIENKESCIASALSVLNILFSSNEETSNRLIKDEKLIRVFVKILEPLYPWLQDIKKSTTDQSEKKRLLCENKSSFNSEIKEGLKQRDDKEFQHLEILYHIVEGFVYDYMFTLQLMIDSDSENESEEETQKTDVTKFLSYLNDSCSRCRINYLVLTMKESINEAFNPTELLTDLAAKHKKERLARITADALAGRNLDRSNSNTDSQNNT
;
A
#
# COMPACT_ATOMS: atom_id res chain seq x y z
N MET A 1 24.28 -27.72 20.33
CA MET A 1 25.06 -26.92 19.36
C MET A 1 24.59 -27.07 17.90
N GLN A 2 23.49 -27.76 17.58
CA GLN A 2 22.97 -27.86 16.20
C GLN A 2 21.94 -26.78 15.81
N ALA A 3 21.27 -26.13 16.76
CA ALA A 3 20.28 -25.09 16.47
C ALA A 3 20.88 -23.78 15.91
N ASN A 4 22.13 -23.46 16.25
CA ASN A 4 22.75 -22.21 15.82
C ASN A 4 23.17 -22.23 14.33
N SER A 5 23.48 -23.39 13.75
CA SER A 5 23.93 -23.43 12.34
C SER A 5 22.77 -23.35 11.34
N GLU A 6 21.58 -23.82 11.69
CA GLU A 6 20.41 -23.72 10.80
C GLU A 6 19.87 -22.29 10.72
N CYS A 7 19.94 -21.54 11.83
CA CYS A 7 19.55 -20.13 11.87
C CYS A 7 20.53 -19.23 11.07
N GLU A 8 21.84 -19.47 11.18
CA GLU A 8 22.84 -18.72 10.40
C GLU A 8 22.70 -18.96 8.88
N ILE A 9 22.35 -20.19 8.46
CA ILE A 9 22.13 -20.52 7.04
C ILE A 9 20.84 -19.89 6.51
N SER A 10 19.76 -19.86 7.29
CA SER A 10 18.49 -19.22 6.87
C SER A 10 18.62 -17.70 6.79
N MET A 11 19.36 -17.08 7.72
CA MET A 11 19.67 -15.64 7.70
C MET A 11 20.53 -15.24 6.49
N SER A 12 21.56 -16.03 6.16
CA SER A 12 22.38 -15.77 4.97
C SER A 12 21.58 -15.86 3.66
N CYS A 13 20.52 -16.67 3.61
CA CYS A 13 19.65 -16.80 2.44
C CYS A 13 18.65 -15.63 2.33
N ALA A 14 18.08 -15.18 3.46
CA ALA A 14 17.17 -14.03 3.48
C ALA A 14 17.85 -12.75 2.97
N ASP A 15 19.04 -12.45 3.49
CA ASP A 15 19.83 -11.28 3.08
C ASP A 15 20.22 -11.31 1.59
N ALA A 16 20.49 -12.51 1.06
CA ALA A 16 20.83 -12.71 -0.35
C ALA A 16 19.66 -12.40 -1.29
N VAL A 17 18.42 -12.51 -0.81
CA VAL A 17 17.20 -12.25 -1.58
C VAL A 17 16.65 -10.85 -1.32
N GLU A 18 16.67 -10.38 -0.07
CA GLU A 18 16.17 -9.08 0.36
C GLU A 18 16.80 -7.93 -0.46
N LYS A 19 18.13 -7.86 -0.53
CA LYS A 19 18.84 -6.75 -1.18
C LYS A 19 18.52 -6.61 -2.67
N PRO A 20 18.57 -7.69 -3.48
CA PRO A 20 18.12 -7.63 -4.88
C PRO A 20 16.67 -7.17 -5.04
N LEU A 21 15.75 -7.64 -4.18
CA LEU A 21 14.33 -7.27 -4.25
C LEU A 21 14.11 -5.79 -3.95
N VAL A 22 14.69 -5.29 -2.85
CA VAL A 22 14.61 -3.87 -2.47
C VAL A 22 15.24 -3.00 -3.56
N LYS A 23 16.38 -3.43 -4.14
CA LYS A 23 17.01 -2.72 -5.26
C LYS A 23 16.10 -2.68 -6.50
N TYR A 24 15.48 -3.80 -6.85
CA TYR A 24 14.54 -3.87 -7.98
C TYR A 24 13.36 -2.91 -7.76
N LEU A 25 12.71 -2.97 -6.59
CA LEU A 25 11.57 -2.13 -6.25
C LEU A 25 11.93 -0.63 -6.25
N ASN A 26 13.08 -0.28 -5.71
CA ASN A 26 13.60 1.09 -5.78
C ASN A 26 13.84 1.56 -7.21
N THR A 27 14.31 0.67 -8.09
CA THR A 27 14.51 0.99 -9.52
C THR A 27 13.17 1.18 -10.23
N VAL A 28 12.17 0.35 -9.92
CA VAL A 28 10.81 0.47 -10.49
C VAL A 28 10.12 1.76 -10.04
N CYS A 29 10.40 2.21 -8.81
CA CYS A 29 9.77 3.38 -8.21
C CYS A 29 10.70 4.60 -8.11
N ASP A 30 11.73 4.67 -8.94
CA ASP A 30 12.69 5.78 -8.96
C ASP A 30 11.98 7.08 -9.38
N ASP A 31 11.16 6.99 -10.43
CA ASP A 31 10.34 8.09 -10.94
C ASP A 31 9.25 8.52 -9.95
N GLU A 32 8.84 9.78 -10.04
CA GLU A 32 7.75 10.34 -9.23
C GLU A 32 6.45 9.58 -9.48
N ILE A 33 6.16 9.21 -10.73
CA ILE A 33 4.96 8.46 -11.14
C ILE A 33 5.39 7.04 -11.53
N VAL A 34 4.81 6.04 -10.89
CA VAL A 34 5.15 4.63 -11.15
C VAL A 34 4.31 4.09 -12.30
N GLY A 35 4.95 3.81 -13.42
CA GLY A 35 4.35 3.04 -14.51
C GLY A 35 4.32 1.55 -14.16
N ILE A 36 3.18 1.06 -13.68
CA ILE A 36 2.96 -0.37 -13.34
C ILE A 36 2.65 -1.25 -14.56
N GLU A 37 2.28 -0.63 -15.69
CA GLU A 37 1.89 -1.32 -16.93
C GLU A 37 2.94 -2.34 -17.36
N ASN A 38 2.51 -3.59 -17.55
CA ASN A 38 3.34 -4.75 -17.94
C ASN A 38 4.38 -5.19 -16.90
N LYS A 39 4.35 -4.64 -15.68
CA LYS A 39 5.27 -4.99 -14.58
C LYS A 39 4.55 -5.57 -13.37
N GLU A 40 3.23 -5.69 -13.42
CA GLU A 40 2.36 -6.02 -12.31
C GLU A 40 2.74 -7.36 -11.69
N SER A 41 2.95 -8.39 -12.52
CA SER A 41 3.33 -9.73 -12.06
C SER A 41 4.73 -9.76 -11.43
N CYS A 42 5.69 -9.01 -11.97
CA CYS A 42 7.04 -8.91 -11.43
C CYS A 42 7.06 -8.13 -10.10
N ILE A 43 6.32 -7.03 -10.01
CA ILE A 43 6.17 -6.26 -8.77
C ILE A 43 5.45 -7.12 -7.72
N ALA A 44 4.34 -7.76 -8.08
CA ALA A 44 3.60 -8.65 -7.20
C ALA A 44 4.48 -9.79 -6.67
N SER A 45 5.26 -10.43 -7.54
CA SER A 45 6.19 -11.49 -7.12
C SER A 45 7.27 -10.97 -6.17
N ALA A 46 7.87 -9.82 -6.49
CA ALA A 46 8.90 -9.21 -5.64
C ALA A 46 8.36 -8.83 -4.26
N LEU A 47 7.18 -8.21 -4.22
CA LEU A 47 6.50 -7.83 -2.98
C LEU A 47 6.04 -9.06 -2.20
N SER A 48 5.55 -10.13 -2.86
CA SER A 48 5.14 -11.35 -2.17
C SER A 48 6.30 -11.98 -1.41
N VAL A 49 7.46 -12.11 -2.07
CA VAL A 49 8.67 -12.63 -1.42
C VAL A 49 9.11 -11.70 -0.29
N LEU A 50 9.04 -10.39 -0.50
CA LEU A 50 9.41 -9.43 0.53
C LEU A 50 8.48 -9.48 1.74
N ASN A 51 7.16 -9.64 1.55
CA ASN A 51 6.20 -9.84 2.64
C ASN A 51 6.53 -11.11 3.41
N ILE A 52 6.82 -12.23 2.72
CA ILE A 52 7.21 -13.47 3.38
C ILE A 52 8.46 -13.25 4.24
N LEU A 53 9.48 -12.58 3.71
CA LEU A 53 10.69 -12.25 4.47
C LEU A 53 10.38 -11.33 5.67
N PHE A 54 9.53 -10.33 5.47
CA PHE A 54 9.11 -9.38 6.49
C PHE A 54 8.37 -10.05 7.66
N SER A 55 7.48 -11.00 7.37
CA SER A 55 6.64 -11.65 8.40
C SER A 55 7.30 -12.90 9.00
N SER A 56 8.34 -13.45 8.37
CA SER A 56 9.00 -14.69 8.84
C SER A 56 10.28 -14.47 9.67
N ASN A 57 10.88 -13.28 9.62
CA ASN A 57 12.14 -12.99 10.30
C ASN A 57 12.09 -11.61 10.97
N GLU A 58 12.18 -11.59 12.30
CA GLU A 58 12.11 -10.36 13.10
C GLU A 58 13.25 -9.38 12.79
N GLU A 59 14.48 -9.86 12.60
CA GLU A 59 15.61 -9.00 12.27
C GLU A 59 15.42 -8.35 10.88
N THR A 60 14.97 -9.12 9.90
CA THR A 60 14.63 -8.60 8.56
C THR A 60 13.50 -7.59 8.64
N SER A 61 12.44 -7.87 9.41
CA SER A 61 11.34 -6.94 9.67
C SER A 61 11.85 -5.61 10.26
N ASN A 62 12.70 -5.71 11.29
CA ASN A 62 13.31 -4.58 11.97
C ASN A 62 14.22 -3.75 11.07
N ARG A 63 14.86 -4.35 10.05
CA ARG A 63 15.64 -3.62 9.05
C ARG A 63 14.73 -2.97 8.01
N LEU A 64 13.76 -3.71 7.48
CA LEU A 64 12.87 -3.23 6.41
C LEU A 64 11.97 -2.09 6.87
N ILE A 65 11.47 -2.11 8.10
CA ILE A 65 10.64 -1.03 8.65
C ILE A 65 11.41 0.28 8.83
N LYS A 66 12.74 0.20 8.94
CA LYS A 66 13.63 1.37 9.03
C LYS A 66 14.05 1.90 7.66
N ASP A 67 13.78 1.16 6.58
CA ASP A 67 14.07 1.61 5.22
C ASP A 67 13.00 2.59 4.73
N GLU A 68 13.31 3.89 4.80
CA GLU A 68 12.43 4.94 4.29
C GLU A 68 12.08 4.81 2.80
N LYS A 69 12.94 4.16 2.00
CA LYS A 69 12.66 3.99 0.57
C LYS A 69 11.58 2.95 0.35
N LEU A 70 11.54 1.95 1.20
CA LEU A 70 10.58 0.87 1.09
C LEU A 70 9.14 1.38 1.26
N ILE A 71 8.87 2.20 2.28
CA ILE A 71 7.52 2.78 2.43
C ILE A 71 7.15 3.71 1.26
N ARG A 72 8.13 4.44 0.71
CA ARG A 72 7.93 5.28 -0.48
C ARG A 72 7.49 4.44 -1.68
N VAL A 73 8.13 3.29 -1.89
CA VAL A 73 7.77 2.32 -2.94
C VAL A 73 6.29 1.92 -2.81
N PHE A 74 5.86 1.47 -1.62
CA PHE A 74 4.48 1.00 -1.43
C PHE A 74 3.44 2.08 -1.68
N VAL A 75 3.67 3.26 -1.10
CA VAL A 75 2.75 4.38 -1.24
C VAL A 75 2.70 4.90 -2.69
N LYS A 76 3.82 4.81 -3.42
CA LYS A 76 3.86 5.12 -4.86
C LYS A 76 3.13 4.08 -5.71
N ILE A 77 3.24 2.78 -5.39
CA ILE A 77 2.52 1.71 -6.10
C ILE A 77 0.99 1.83 -5.91
N LEU A 78 0.54 2.29 -4.75
CA LEU A 78 -0.89 2.52 -4.49
C LEU A 78 -1.50 3.60 -5.39
N GLU A 79 -0.71 4.57 -5.87
CA GLU A 79 -1.21 5.68 -6.68
C GLU A 79 -1.83 5.25 -8.01
N PRO A 80 -1.19 4.43 -8.86
CA PRO A 80 -1.83 3.88 -10.05
C PRO A 80 -2.81 2.74 -9.72
N LEU A 81 -2.63 2.03 -8.61
CA LEU A 81 -3.36 0.80 -8.30
C LEU A 81 -4.75 1.06 -7.69
N TYR A 82 -4.86 2.03 -6.79
CA TYR A 82 -6.09 2.29 -6.05
C TYR A 82 -7.24 2.84 -6.94
N PRO A 83 -7.01 3.84 -7.83
CA PRO A 83 -8.06 4.32 -8.74
C PRO A 83 -8.59 3.19 -9.63
N TRP A 84 -7.68 2.37 -10.13
CA TRP A 84 -8.00 1.23 -10.98
C TRP A 84 -8.91 0.22 -10.25
N LEU A 85 -8.62 -0.08 -8.98
CA LEU A 85 -9.46 -0.95 -8.17
C LEU A 85 -10.86 -0.36 -7.96
N GLN A 86 -10.96 0.96 -7.75
CA GLN A 86 -12.23 1.65 -7.60
C GLN A 86 -13.08 1.59 -8.87
N ASP A 87 -12.47 1.73 -10.04
CA ASP A 87 -13.16 1.63 -11.32
C ASP A 87 -13.69 0.21 -11.59
N ILE A 88 -13.00 -0.81 -11.09
CA ILE A 88 -13.47 -2.20 -11.15
C ILE A 88 -14.63 -2.45 -10.19
N LYS A 89 -14.51 -1.98 -8.95
CA LYS A 89 -15.59 -2.09 -7.96
C LYS A 89 -16.87 -1.45 -8.52
N LYS A 90 -16.77 -0.24 -9.12
CA LYS A 90 -17.89 0.44 -9.78
C LYS A 90 -18.44 -0.32 -10.99
N SER A 91 -17.57 -0.74 -11.92
CA SER A 91 -18.02 -1.44 -13.13
C SER A 91 -18.64 -2.82 -12.85
N THR A 92 -18.21 -3.50 -11.79
CA THR A 92 -18.80 -4.77 -11.33
C THR A 92 -20.18 -4.55 -10.73
N THR A 93 -20.36 -3.49 -9.93
CA THR A 93 -21.68 -3.08 -9.41
C THR A 93 -22.63 -2.74 -10.55
N ASP A 94 -22.21 -1.92 -11.52
CA ASP A 94 -23.02 -1.51 -12.67
C ASP A 94 -23.37 -2.68 -13.60
N GLN A 95 -22.44 -3.63 -13.83
CA GLN A 95 -22.72 -4.83 -14.62
C GLN A 95 -23.71 -5.78 -13.95
N SER A 96 -23.72 -5.84 -12.61
CA SER A 96 -24.68 -6.66 -11.86
C SER A 96 -26.11 -6.09 -11.97
N GLU A 97 -26.26 -4.76 -11.98
CA GLU A 97 -27.54 -4.09 -12.23
C GLU A 97 -27.96 -4.17 -13.69
N LYS A 98 -27.01 -4.02 -14.63
CA LYS A 98 -27.27 -4.13 -16.07
C LYS A 98 -27.61 -5.55 -16.50
N LYS A 99 -27.01 -6.59 -15.90
CA LYS A 99 -27.41 -8.00 -16.10
C LYS A 99 -28.79 -8.29 -15.52
N ARG A 100 -29.18 -7.66 -14.40
CA ARG A 100 -30.57 -7.73 -13.90
C ARG A 100 -31.55 -7.17 -14.91
N LEU A 101 -31.22 -6.05 -15.57
CA LEU A 101 -32.07 -5.43 -16.60
C LEU A 101 -32.03 -6.16 -17.97
N LEU A 102 -30.91 -6.80 -18.33
CA LEU A 102 -30.77 -7.55 -19.60
C LEU A 102 -31.32 -8.99 -19.54
N CYS A 103 -31.54 -9.56 -18.35
CA CYS A 103 -32.28 -10.82 -18.22
C CYS A 103 -33.76 -10.71 -18.67
N GLU A 104 -34.26 -9.50 -18.90
CA GLU A 104 -35.60 -9.27 -19.45
C GLU A 104 -35.65 -9.17 -20.98
N ASN A 105 -34.51 -9.07 -21.69
CA ASN A 105 -34.51 -8.95 -23.15
C ASN A 105 -33.34 -9.72 -23.79
N LYS A 106 -33.58 -10.98 -24.15
CA LYS A 106 -32.66 -11.79 -24.96
C LYS A 106 -32.80 -11.45 -26.45
N SER A 107 -31.69 -11.06 -27.07
CA SER A 107 -31.42 -11.36 -28.49
C SER A 107 -29.90 -11.37 -28.73
N SER A 108 -29.44 -12.48 -29.29
CA SER A 108 -28.05 -12.87 -29.60
C SER A 108 -27.23 -11.83 -30.36
N PHE A 109 -25.93 -11.70 -30.05
CA PHE A 109 -24.91 -11.31 -31.07
C PHE A 109 -23.45 -11.63 -30.63
N ASN A 110 -22.80 -12.48 -31.44
CA ASN A 110 -21.36 -12.80 -31.62
C ASN A 110 -20.45 -13.01 -30.39
N SER A 111 -20.12 -14.27 -30.08
CA SER A 111 -19.30 -14.71 -28.95
C SER A 111 -17.79 -14.81 -29.21
N GLU A 112 -17.34 -15.10 -30.43
CA GLU A 112 -15.95 -15.58 -30.62
C GLU A 112 -14.86 -14.48 -30.71
N ILE A 113 -15.17 -13.27 -31.21
CA ILE A 113 -14.20 -12.15 -31.20
C ILE A 113 -14.17 -11.43 -29.84
N LYS A 114 -15.25 -11.55 -29.04
CA LYS A 114 -15.33 -10.98 -27.69
C LYS A 114 -14.56 -11.79 -26.66
N GLU A 115 -14.41 -13.10 -26.85
CA GLU A 115 -13.71 -13.96 -25.88
C GLU A 115 -12.19 -13.73 -25.85
N GLY A 116 -11.55 -13.49 -26.99
CA GLY A 116 -10.09 -13.27 -27.05
C GLY A 116 -9.64 -11.90 -26.50
N LEU A 117 -10.47 -10.86 -26.63
CA LEU A 117 -10.24 -9.55 -26.02
C LEU A 117 -10.61 -9.55 -24.52
N LYS A 118 -11.73 -10.21 -24.15
CA LYS A 118 -12.06 -10.42 -22.72
C LYS A 118 -10.97 -11.16 -21.96
N GLN A 119 -10.40 -12.23 -22.53
CA GLN A 119 -9.39 -13.03 -21.84
C GLN A 119 -8.08 -12.27 -21.56
N ARG A 120 -7.69 -11.31 -22.41
CA ARG A 120 -6.51 -10.48 -22.16
C ARG A 120 -6.78 -9.49 -21.03
N ASP A 121 -7.92 -8.81 -21.08
CA ASP A 121 -8.31 -7.88 -20.03
C ASP A 121 -8.43 -8.65 -18.69
N ASP A 122 -9.08 -9.82 -18.67
CA ASP A 122 -9.27 -10.66 -17.47
C ASP A 122 -7.95 -11.08 -16.79
N LYS A 123 -6.87 -11.29 -17.55
CA LYS A 123 -5.58 -11.69 -16.97
C LYS A 123 -4.81 -10.51 -16.38
N GLU A 124 -4.82 -9.37 -17.06
CA GLU A 124 -4.26 -8.12 -16.53
C GLU A 124 -5.02 -7.69 -15.27
N PHE A 125 -6.35 -7.86 -15.26
CA PHE A 125 -7.20 -7.66 -14.09
C PHE A 125 -6.75 -8.53 -12.91
N GLN A 126 -6.55 -9.84 -13.13
CA GLN A 126 -6.10 -10.74 -12.06
C GLN A 126 -4.75 -10.33 -11.48
N HIS A 127 -3.79 -9.92 -12.31
CA HIS A 127 -2.47 -9.53 -11.80
C HIS A 127 -2.50 -8.25 -10.96
N LEU A 128 -3.32 -7.27 -11.34
CA LEU A 128 -3.47 -6.03 -10.59
C LEU A 128 -4.24 -6.24 -9.29
N GLU A 129 -5.27 -7.08 -9.29
CA GLU A 129 -5.97 -7.48 -8.07
C GLU A 129 -5.04 -8.22 -7.09
N ILE A 130 -4.25 -9.18 -7.60
CA ILE A 130 -3.23 -9.87 -6.81
C ILE A 130 -2.21 -8.86 -6.24
N LEU A 131 -1.70 -7.95 -7.08
CA LEU A 131 -0.78 -6.91 -6.63
C LEU A 131 -1.39 -6.04 -5.52
N TYR A 132 -2.67 -5.67 -5.65
CA TYR A 132 -3.36 -4.89 -4.63
C TYR A 132 -3.42 -5.63 -3.30
N HIS A 133 -3.84 -6.89 -3.29
CA HIS A 133 -3.91 -7.67 -2.05
C HIS A 133 -2.54 -7.89 -1.40
N ILE A 134 -1.47 -8.00 -2.20
CA ILE A 134 -0.11 -8.10 -1.66
C ILE A 134 0.30 -6.78 -0.99
N VAL A 135 0.02 -5.64 -1.63
CA VAL A 135 0.31 -4.31 -1.07
C VAL A 135 -0.54 -4.05 0.18
N GLU A 136 -1.82 -4.39 0.15
CA GLU A 136 -2.74 -4.32 1.28
C GLU A 136 -2.22 -5.12 2.48
N GLY A 137 -1.87 -6.39 2.26
CA GLY A 137 -1.29 -7.25 3.30
C GLY A 137 0.03 -6.68 3.84
N PHE A 138 0.89 -6.15 2.99
CA PHE A 138 2.13 -5.52 3.46
C PHE A 138 1.86 -4.29 4.32
N VAL A 139 0.95 -3.41 3.90
CA VAL A 139 0.59 -2.20 4.66
C VAL A 139 0.07 -2.59 6.05
N TYR A 140 -0.77 -3.63 6.13
CA TYR A 140 -1.24 -4.15 7.40
C TYR A 140 -0.08 -4.66 8.27
N ASP A 141 0.76 -5.56 7.74
CA ASP A 141 1.88 -6.15 8.47
C ASP A 141 2.87 -5.07 8.93
N TYR A 142 3.17 -4.10 8.08
CA TYR A 142 4.04 -2.95 8.41
C TYR A 142 3.50 -2.16 9.60
N MET A 143 2.21 -1.81 9.57
CA MET A 143 1.58 -1.04 10.66
C MET A 143 1.48 -1.86 11.95
N PHE A 144 1.25 -3.16 11.84
CA PHE A 144 1.22 -4.05 12.99
C PHE A 144 2.60 -4.18 13.63
N THR A 145 3.66 -4.39 12.85
CA THR A 145 5.04 -4.37 13.36
C THR A 145 5.39 -3.04 14.00
N LEU A 146 4.94 -1.92 13.39
CA LEU A 146 5.14 -0.58 13.97
C LEU A 146 4.50 -0.47 15.36
N GLN A 147 3.28 -1.00 15.55
CA GLN A 147 2.62 -1.06 16.87
C GLN A 147 3.47 -1.85 17.87
N LEU A 148 3.93 -3.05 17.50
CA LEU A 148 4.73 -3.90 18.38
C LEU A 148 6.01 -3.22 18.85
N MET A 149 6.68 -2.48 17.96
CA MET A 149 7.86 -1.68 18.33
C MET A 149 7.52 -0.61 19.36
N ILE A 150 6.42 0.12 19.14
CA ILE A 150 5.99 1.19 20.06
C ILE A 150 5.64 0.64 21.43
N ASP A 151 4.96 -0.52 21.50
CA ASP A 151 4.55 -1.13 22.76
C ASP A 151 5.75 -1.70 23.54
N SER A 152 6.70 -2.34 22.83
CA SER A 152 7.91 -2.92 23.42
C SER A 152 8.82 -1.87 24.08
N ASP A 153 8.82 -0.64 23.54
CA ASP A 153 9.63 0.47 24.06
C ASP A 153 9.07 1.06 25.36
N SER A 154 7.78 0.90 25.64
CA SER A 154 7.16 1.41 26.88
C SER A 154 7.70 0.76 28.16
N GLU A 155 8.48 -0.32 28.03
CA GLU A 155 9.06 -1.08 29.13
C GLU A 155 10.58 -0.87 29.31
N ASN A 156 11.30 -0.21 28.38
CA ASN A 156 12.77 -0.07 28.41
C ASN A 156 13.26 1.37 28.12
N GLU A 157 13.49 2.18 29.17
CA GLU A 157 13.86 3.61 29.11
C GLU A 157 15.21 3.95 28.40
N SER A 158 16.01 2.97 27.96
CA SER A 158 17.37 3.22 27.42
C SER A 158 17.54 3.02 25.91
N GLU A 159 16.58 2.41 25.21
CA GLU A 159 16.58 2.24 23.74
C GLU A 159 15.65 3.23 23.01
N GLU A 160 14.92 4.06 23.76
CA GLU A 160 13.91 5.01 23.24
C GLU A 160 14.44 5.97 22.16
N GLU A 161 15.71 6.38 22.19
CA GLU A 161 16.18 7.47 21.33
C GLU A 161 16.32 7.08 19.85
N THR A 162 16.71 5.84 19.55
CA THR A 162 16.99 5.40 18.16
C THR A 162 15.72 4.90 17.44
N GLN A 163 14.78 4.27 18.15
CA GLN A 163 13.54 3.78 17.53
C GLN A 163 12.48 4.89 17.38
N LYS A 164 12.42 5.83 18.33
CA LYS A 164 11.60 7.05 18.22
C LYS A 164 11.97 7.88 16.98
N THR A 165 13.22 7.85 16.54
CA THR A 165 13.63 8.47 15.27
C THR A 165 13.00 7.81 14.05
N ASP A 166 12.76 6.50 14.04
CA ASP A 166 12.29 5.78 12.85
C ASP A 166 10.79 5.95 12.61
N VAL A 167 9.97 5.83 13.68
CA VAL A 167 8.54 6.20 13.62
C VAL A 167 8.39 7.66 13.19
N THR A 168 9.22 8.55 13.74
CA THR A 168 9.18 9.98 13.40
C THR A 168 9.55 10.24 11.94
N LYS A 169 10.51 9.51 11.35
CA LYS A 169 10.86 9.62 9.92
C LYS A 169 9.71 9.20 9.03
N PHE A 170 9.08 8.06 9.29
CA PHE A 170 7.90 7.60 8.56
C PHE A 170 6.79 8.65 8.58
N LEU A 171 6.43 9.14 9.78
CA LEU A 171 5.40 10.16 9.95
C LEU A 171 5.79 11.50 9.30
N SER A 172 7.07 11.86 9.31
CA SER A 172 7.56 13.09 8.65
C SER A 172 7.51 12.96 7.13
N TYR A 173 7.88 11.81 6.56
CA TYR A 173 7.71 11.56 5.13
C TYR A 173 6.25 11.71 4.70
N LEU A 174 5.31 11.06 5.41
CA LEU A 174 3.89 11.20 5.12
C LEU A 174 3.40 12.64 5.28
N ASN A 175 3.83 13.34 6.34
CA ASN A 175 3.40 14.69 6.61
C ASN A 175 3.97 15.73 5.64
N ASP A 176 5.25 15.63 5.28
CA ASP A 176 6.00 16.71 4.63
C ASP A 176 6.20 16.47 3.13
N SER A 177 6.36 15.21 2.71
CA SER A 177 6.76 14.86 1.34
C SER A 177 5.69 14.09 0.56
N CYS A 178 4.82 13.35 1.24
CA CYS A 178 3.83 12.51 0.57
C CYS A 178 2.63 13.33 0.07
N SER A 179 2.19 13.07 -1.17
CA SER A 179 1.05 13.78 -1.77
C SER A 179 -0.25 13.45 -1.01
N ARG A 180 -1.23 14.38 -1.04
CA ARG A 180 -2.53 14.15 -0.40
C ARG A 180 -3.23 12.91 -0.97
N CYS A 181 -3.13 12.72 -2.28
CA CYS A 181 -3.69 11.59 -3.02
C CYS A 181 -3.13 10.26 -2.51
N ARG A 182 -1.80 10.14 -2.42
CA ARG A 182 -1.10 8.97 -1.88
C ARG A 182 -1.49 8.65 -0.44
N ILE A 183 -1.56 9.66 0.43
CA ILE A 183 -2.00 9.47 1.82
C ILE A 183 -3.45 8.98 1.87
N ASN A 184 -4.33 9.53 1.03
CA ASN A 184 -5.72 9.07 0.96
C ASN A 184 -5.80 7.59 0.56
N TYR A 185 -5.08 7.16 -0.48
CA TYR A 185 -5.07 5.76 -0.90
C TYR A 185 -4.50 4.85 0.17
N LEU A 186 -3.42 5.25 0.84
CA LEU A 186 -2.87 4.52 1.97
C LEU A 186 -3.91 4.34 3.08
N VAL A 187 -4.61 5.40 3.49
CA VAL A 187 -5.63 5.36 4.55
C VAL A 187 -6.81 4.48 4.13
N LEU A 188 -7.23 4.55 2.87
CA LEU A 188 -8.33 3.73 2.38
C LEU A 188 -7.95 2.25 2.29
N THR A 189 -6.72 1.92 1.86
CA THR A 189 -6.20 0.55 1.91
C THR A 189 -6.15 0.05 3.36
N MET A 190 -5.64 0.85 4.31
CA MET A 190 -5.67 0.50 5.73
C MET A 190 -7.09 0.23 6.24
N LYS A 191 -8.07 1.03 5.81
CA LYS A 191 -9.48 0.87 6.18
C LYS A 191 -10.10 -0.42 5.64
N GLU A 192 -9.66 -0.89 4.46
CA GLU A 192 -10.09 -2.17 3.89
C GLU A 192 -9.49 -3.36 4.66
N SER A 193 -8.30 -3.20 5.24
CA SER A 193 -7.58 -4.24 6.01
C SER A 193 -7.93 -4.33 7.52
N ILE A 194 -8.96 -3.63 8.00
CA ILE A 194 -9.31 -3.64 9.43
C ILE A 194 -9.73 -5.04 9.87
N ASN A 195 -9.25 -5.48 11.04
CA ASN A 195 -9.74 -6.68 11.70
C ASN A 195 -10.02 -6.43 13.20
N GLU A 196 -10.52 -7.46 13.89
CA GLU A 196 -10.90 -7.34 15.31
C GLU A 196 -9.71 -7.11 16.25
N ALA A 197 -8.50 -7.51 15.86
CA ALA A 197 -7.31 -7.46 16.71
C ALA A 197 -6.52 -6.16 16.55
N PHE A 198 -6.59 -5.52 15.38
CA PHE A 198 -5.77 -4.37 15.05
C PHE A 198 -6.47 -3.44 14.05
N ASN A 199 -6.40 -2.14 14.33
CA ASN A 199 -6.93 -1.09 13.49
C ASN A 199 -5.79 -0.16 13.01
N PRO A 200 -5.24 -0.38 11.80
CA PRO A 200 -4.13 0.41 11.30
C PRO A 200 -4.45 1.91 11.17
N THR A 201 -5.73 2.25 10.91
CA THR A 201 -6.16 3.64 10.74
C THR A 201 -6.20 4.42 12.06
N GLU A 202 -6.55 3.75 13.15
CA GLU A 202 -6.53 4.31 14.50
C GLU A 202 -5.09 4.55 14.95
N LEU A 203 -4.20 3.57 14.76
CA LEU A 203 -2.78 3.72 15.04
C LEU A 203 -2.17 4.93 14.30
N LEU A 204 -2.42 5.05 12.98
CA LEU A 204 -1.89 6.18 12.21
C LEU A 204 -2.41 7.52 12.73
N THR A 205 -3.68 7.56 13.15
CA THR A 205 -4.31 8.78 13.69
C THR A 205 -3.69 9.18 15.02
N ASP A 206 -3.52 8.22 15.93
CA ASP A 206 -2.92 8.44 17.24
C ASP A 206 -1.46 8.87 17.13
N LEU A 207 -0.70 8.21 16.26
CA LEU A 207 0.69 8.59 15.97
C LEU A 207 0.80 9.99 15.39
N ALA A 208 -0.06 10.34 14.43
CA ALA A 208 -0.07 11.68 13.87
C ALA A 208 -0.38 12.75 14.93
N ALA A 209 -1.32 12.49 15.84
CA ALA A 209 -1.63 13.38 16.96
C ALA A 209 -0.47 13.49 17.97
N LYS A 210 0.05 12.35 18.43
CA LYS A 210 1.17 12.25 19.39
C LYS A 210 2.42 12.99 18.91
N HIS A 211 2.74 12.89 17.61
CA HIS A 211 3.91 13.54 17.01
C HIS A 211 3.60 14.89 16.34
N LYS A 212 2.42 15.48 16.59
CA LYS A 212 2.01 16.80 16.08
C LYS A 212 2.11 16.94 14.56
N LYS A 213 1.78 15.88 13.82
CA LYS A 213 1.75 15.88 12.34
C LYS A 213 0.38 16.35 11.84
N GLU A 214 0.13 17.66 11.98
CA GLU A 214 -1.19 18.27 11.72
C GLU A 214 -1.70 18.07 10.29
N ARG A 215 -0.82 18.12 9.28
CA ARG A 215 -1.21 17.91 7.89
C ARG A 215 -1.66 16.47 7.68
N LEU A 216 -0.87 15.51 8.17
CA LEU A 216 -1.21 14.09 8.11
C LEU A 216 -2.55 13.82 8.81
N ALA A 217 -2.71 14.26 10.07
CA ALA A 217 -3.94 14.07 10.84
C ALA A 217 -5.19 14.60 10.11
N ARG A 218 -5.09 15.79 9.49
CA ARG A 218 -6.19 16.39 8.73
C ARG A 218 -6.55 15.57 7.49
N ILE A 219 -5.56 15.11 6.74
CA ILE A 219 -5.80 14.31 5.53
C ILE A 219 -6.41 12.96 5.90
N THR A 220 -5.88 12.28 6.93
CA THR A 220 -6.43 11.02 7.43
C THR A 220 -7.89 11.18 7.87
N ALA A 221 -8.21 12.21 8.65
CA ALA A 221 -9.58 12.49 9.07
C ALA A 221 -10.53 12.74 7.89
N ASP A 222 -10.07 13.49 6.87
CA ASP A 222 -10.86 13.73 5.66
C ASP A 222 -11.12 12.45 4.86
N ALA A 223 -10.10 11.61 4.70
CA ALA A 223 -10.22 10.32 4.01
C ALA A 223 -11.20 9.38 4.72
N LEU A 224 -11.10 9.25 6.05
CA LEU A 224 -11.99 8.41 6.86
C LEU A 224 -13.44 8.90 6.82
N ALA A 225 -13.66 10.22 6.79
CA ALA A 225 -14.97 10.83 6.64
C ALA A 225 -15.53 10.77 5.19
N GLY A 226 -14.78 10.22 4.24
CA GLY A 226 -15.19 10.13 2.82
C GLY A 226 -15.18 11.48 2.09
N ARG A 227 -14.42 12.47 2.56
CA ARG A 227 -14.38 13.82 1.98
C ARG A 227 -13.23 13.97 0.97
N ASN A 228 -13.60 14.10 -0.31
CA ASN A 228 -12.78 14.53 -1.46
C ASN A 228 -11.43 13.80 -1.67
N LEU A 229 -11.43 12.87 -2.63
CA LEU A 229 -10.22 12.35 -3.29
C LEU A 229 -9.64 13.33 -4.32
N ASP A 230 -10.48 14.20 -4.93
CA ASP A 230 -10.15 14.95 -6.16
C ASP A 230 -9.95 16.47 -5.96
N ARG A 231 -9.39 16.93 -4.83
CA ARG A 231 -9.03 18.35 -4.68
C ARG A 231 -7.69 18.72 -5.35
N SER A 232 -7.20 17.91 -6.27
CA SER A 232 -6.15 18.30 -7.22
C SER A 232 -6.78 19.21 -8.28
N ASN A 233 -6.45 20.51 -8.25
CA ASN A 233 -6.82 21.57 -9.21
C ASN A 233 -8.09 22.39 -8.97
N SER A 234 -8.18 23.06 -7.81
CA SER A 234 -8.89 24.35 -7.75
C SER A 234 -7.87 25.48 -7.58
N ASN A 235 -7.07 25.73 -8.61
CA ASN A 235 -6.26 26.94 -8.73
C ASN A 235 -6.21 27.44 -10.19
N THR A 236 -7.37 27.43 -10.84
CA THR A 236 -7.64 28.16 -12.07
C THR A 236 -8.99 28.82 -11.87
N ASP A 237 -8.97 30.10 -11.45
CA ASP A 237 -10.01 31.13 -11.65
C ASP A 237 -9.87 32.26 -10.60
N SER A 238 -8.66 32.82 -10.46
CA SER A 238 -8.45 34.06 -9.71
C SER A 238 -7.43 34.98 -10.39
N GLN A 239 -7.41 34.98 -11.72
CA GLN A 239 -6.79 36.00 -12.53
C GLN A 239 -7.69 36.30 -13.73
N ASN A 240 -8.78 37.03 -13.47
CA ASN A 240 -9.46 37.88 -14.44
C ASN A 240 -10.47 38.72 -13.66
N ASN A 241 -9.97 39.82 -13.07
CA ASN A 241 -10.71 41.04 -12.81
C ASN A 241 -9.71 42.10 -12.35
N THR A 242 -9.08 42.76 -13.32
CA THR A 242 -8.62 44.14 -13.19
C THR A 242 -8.87 44.84 -14.51
#